data_AF-A0A543L258-F1
#
_entry.id   AF-A0A543L258-F1
#
_cell.length_a   1.000
_cell.length_b   1.000
_cell.length_c   1.000
_cell.angle_alpha   90.00
_cell.angle_beta   90.00
_cell.angle_gamma   90.00
#
_symmetry.space_group_name_H-M   'P 1'
#
loop_
_entity.id
_entity.type
_entity.pdbx_description
1 polymer ?
#
loop_
_entity_poly.entity_id
_entity_poly.type
_entity_poly.pdbx_seq_one_letter_code
_entity_poly.pdbx_strand_id
1 'polypeptide(L)'
;MTSILDWINVGEVSAERDKNLTHYFYDAGVSKEIIDNPKQYLLLGRKGAGKTAVFLHLTRKPKELFEEADIVVGLSLQSYNWQAHQLLIDSQKEGGFQHRDSWRFVLSIESIRAVVTHLQDRELKIPKNLSKAAQVLESLFSKPVPSWTDLLGEKLYNLASFELPGLDASTDGISATGGAISFEDLKEKRDLRTIMNRNISALTNWLELCLKEIPSNIRIFLVFDRLDEAWTTSFIEESKTIISGLLHASEHALAGC
;
A
#
# COMPACT_ATOMS: atom_id res chain seq x y z
N MET A 1 27.47 -41.68 14.99
CA MET A 1 28.39 -40.73 14.33
C MET A 1 27.53 -39.77 13.54
N THR A 2 27.52 -38.49 13.92
CA THR A 2 26.94 -37.42 13.10
C THR A 2 27.81 -37.22 11.87
N SER A 3 27.19 -37.29 10.70
CA SER A 3 27.83 -37.07 9.41
C SER A 3 28.27 -35.61 9.30
N ILE A 4 29.36 -35.33 8.60
CA ILE A 4 29.77 -33.95 8.31
C ILE A 4 28.69 -33.18 7.53
N LEU A 5 27.84 -33.91 6.80
CA LEU A 5 26.68 -33.36 6.09
C LEU A 5 25.62 -32.81 7.05
N ASP A 6 25.54 -33.32 8.28
CA ASP A 6 24.59 -32.86 9.29
C ASP A 6 24.94 -31.46 9.83
N TRP A 7 26.16 -30.97 9.58
CA TRP A 7 26.63 -29.63 9.96
C TRP A 7 26.49 -28.59 8.84
N ILE A 8 26.31 -29.04 7.59
CA ILE A 8 26.24 -28.16 6.44
C ILE A 8 24.78 -27.74 6.25
N ASN A 9 24.41 -26.62 6.84
CA ASN A 9 23.13 -25.96 6.57
C ASN A 9 23.27 -25.02 5.37
N VAL A 10 22.71 -25.41 4.22
CA VAL A 10 22.75 -24.64 2.97
C VAL A 10 21.60 -23.62 2.84
N GLY A 11 20.76 -23.48 3.89
CA GLY A 11 19.58 -22.63 3.87
C GLY A 11 18.36 -23.30 3.22
N GLU A 12 17.30 -22.52 3.05
CA GLU A 12 16.08 -22.97 2.38
C GLU A 12 16.20 -22.85 0.86
N VAL A 13 15.55 -23.75 0.11
CA VAL A 13 15.56 -23.74 -1.37
C VAL A 13 14.98 -22.44 -1.94
N SER A 14 14.12 -21.80 -1.16
CA SER A 14 13.41 -20.58 -1.48
C SER A 14 13.90 -19.44 -0.58
N ALA A 15 14.53 -18.43 -1.16
CA ALA A 15 15.00 -17.25 -0.44
C ALA A 15 13.88 -16.60 0.40
N GLU A 16 12.63 -16.64 -0.10
CA GLU A 16 11.47 -16.11 0.61
C GLU A 16 11.10 -16.83 1.92
N ARG A 17 11.55 -18.08 2.11
CA ARG A 17 11.31 -18.87 3.34
C ARG A 17 12.51 -18.88 4.26
N ASP A 18 13.62 -18.32 3.79
CA ASP A 18 14.88 -18.40 4.49
C ASP A 18 15.00 -17.27 5.52
N LYS A 19 14.81 -17.64 6.79
CA LYS A 19 14.95 -16.72 7.92
C LYS A 19 16.36 -16.17 8.06
N ASN A 20 17.36 -16.87 7.52
CA ASN A 20 18.74 -16.46 7.61
C ASN A 20 19.21 -15.65 6.40
N LEU A 21 18.37 -15.46 5.35
CA LEU A 21 18.75 -14.83 4.08
C LEU A 21 19.60 -13.57 4.24
N THR A 22 19.23 -12.78 5.23
CA THR A 22 19.85 -11.50 5.54
C THR A 22 21.25 -11.57 6.15
N HIS A 23 21.65 -12.71 6.71
CA HIS A 23 22.98 -12.89 7.32
C HIS A 23 24.06 -13.10 6.26
N TYR A 24 23.69 -13.57 5.08
CA TYR A 24 24.59 -13.79 3.94
C TYR A 24 24.18 -12.96 2.72
N PHE A 25 23.19 -12.08 2.86
CA PHE A 25 22.90 -11.09 1.85
C PHE A 25 24.07 -10.10 1.77
N TYR A 26 24.67 -10.01 0.59
CA TYR A 26 25.69 -9.02 0.28
C TYR A 26 25.08 -7.96 -0.61
N ASP A 27 24.97 -6.74 -0.09
CA ASP A 27 24.55 -5.59 -0.90
C ASP A 27 25.75 -4.98 -1.60
N ALA A 28 25.74 -5.03 -2.93
CA ALA A 28 26.76 -4.42 -3.77
C ALA A 28 26.58 -2.90 -3.97
N GLY A 29 25.64 -2.26 -3.25
CA GLY A 29 25.33 -0.84 -3.33
C GLY A 29 23.95 -0.54 -3.95
N VAL A 30 23.19 -1.57 -4.32
CA VAL A 30 21.88 -1.43 -4.98
C VAL A 30 20.88 -0.74 -4.05
N SER A 31 20.87 -1.10 -2.77
CA SER A 31 19.95 -0.48 -1.81
C SER A 31 20.25 1.01 -1.63
N LYS A 32 21.53 1.37 -1.57
CA LYS A 32 21.96 2.77 -1.48
C LYS A 32 21.52 3.58 -2.70
N GLU A 33 21.72 3.05 -3.91
CA GLU A 33 21.27 3.69 -5.15
C GLU A 33 19.76 3.96 -5.16
N ILE A 34 18.95 2.99 -4.73
CA ILE A 34 17.49 3.11 -4.64
C ILE A 34 17.08 4.20 -3.64
N ILE A 35 17.73 4.27 -2.48
CA ILE A 35 17.39 5.23 -1.42
C ILE A 35 17.86 6.65 -1.75
N ASP A 36 19.05 6.81 -2.34
CA ASP A 36 19.61 8.11 -2.67
C ASP A 36 18.95 8.74 -3.91
N ASN A 37 18.28 7.94 -4.75
CA ASN A 37 17.65 8.41 -5.97
C ASN A 37 16.12 8.18 -5.97
N PRO A 38 15.31 9.21 -5.70
CA PRO A 38 13.85 9.09 -5.68
C PRO A 38 13.23 8.74 -7.05
N LYS A 39 14.00 8.80 -8.14
CA LYS A 39 13.55 8.40 -9.48
C LYS A 39 13.83 6.92 -9.80
N GLN A 40 14.60 6.21 -8.96
CA GLN A 40 14.91 4.78 -9.09
C GLN A 40 14.10 3.96 -8.09
N TYR A 41 12.81 3.82 -8.36
CA TYR A 41 11.84 3.17 -7.45
C TYR A 41 11.32 1.81 -7.95
N LEU A 42 11.85 1.29 -9.07
CA LEU A 42 11.46 -0.01 -9.63
C LEU A 42 12.67 -0.93 -9.80
N LEU A 43 12.68 -2.03 -9.05
CA LEU A 43 13.69 -3.08 -9.16
C LEU A 43 13.15 -4.28 -9.96
N LEU A 44 13.72 -4.50 -11.15
CA LEU A 44 13.38 -5.63 -12.01
C LEU A 44 14.51 -6.67 -12.04
N GLY A 45 14.15 -7.95 -12.13
CA GLY A 45 15.12 -9.03 -12.18
C GLY A 45 14.47 -10.40 -12.30
N ARG A 46 15.19 -11.38 -12.83
CA ARG A 46 14.72 -12.76 -12.97
C ARG A 46 14.37 -13.39 -11.61
N LYS A 47 13.62 -14.49 -11.62
CA LYS A 47 13.41 -15.31 -10.42
C LYS A 47 14.77 -15.75 -9.87
N GLY A 48 14.98 -15.58 -8.56
CA GLY A 48 16.25 -15.87 -7.89
C GLY A 48 17.30 -14.75 -7.93
N ALA A 49 17.04 -13.60 -8.57
CA ALA A 49 17.99 -12.48 -8.64
C ALA A 49 18.18 -11.68 -7.33
N GLY A 50 17.64 -12.13 -6.21
CA GLY A 50 17.81 -11.47 -4.90
C GLY A 50 16.90 -10.27 -4.61
N LYS A 51 15.85 -10.02 -5.41
CA LYS A 51 14.90 -8.90 -5.17
C LYS A 51 14.27 -8.92 -3.77
N THR A 52 13.79 -10.09 -3.33
CA THR A 52 13.26 -10.27 -1.98
C THR A 52 14.33 -10.06 -0.90
N ALA A 53 15.60 -10.36 -1.19
CA ALA A 53 16.70 -10.09 -0.27
C ALA A 53 16.93 -8.57 -0.10
N VAL A 54 16.90 -7.81 -1.20
CA VAL A 54 16.93 -6.33 -1.17
C VAL A 54 15.73 -5.78 -0.39
N PHE A 55 14.52 -6.28 -0.66
CA PHE A 55 13.32 -5.90 0.10
C PHE A 55 13.48 -6.15 1.61
N LEU A 56 13.92 -7.35 2.01
CA LEU A 56 14.15 -7.70 3.42
C LEU A 56 15.28 -6.88 4.05
N HIS A 57 16.30 -6.51 3.28
CA HIS A 57 17.37 -5.65 3.74
C HIS A 57 16.86 -4.21 3.98
N LEU A 58 16.18 -3.61 3.01
CA LEU A 58 15.61 -2.26 3.12
C LEU A 58 14.63 -2.15 4.29
N THR A 59 13.71 -3.12 4.43
CA THR A 59 12.67 -3.11 5.47
C THR A 59 13.20 -3.26 6.90
N ARG A 60 14.44 -3.72 7.07
CA ARG A 60 15.14 -3.70 8.37
C ARG A 60 15.66 -2.33 8.77
N LYS A 61 15.60 -1.36 7.85
CA LYS A 61 16.04 0.01 8.07
C LYS A 61 17.50 0.07 8.59
N PRO A 62 18.48 -0.45 7.82
CA PRO A 62 19.89 -0.34 8.17
C PRO A 62 20.29 1.13 8.38
N LYS A 63 21.03 1.39 9.47
CA LYS A 63 21.38 2.76 9.91
C LYS A 63 22.31 3.49 8.95
N GLU A 64 23.03 2.73 8.12
CA GLU A 64 23.90 3.23 7.06
C GLU A 64 23.14 3.76 5.83
N LEU A 65 21.86 3.39 5.67
CA LEU A 65 21.01 3.85 4.56
C LEU A 65 19.92 4.83 5.00
N PHE A 66 19.44 4.71 6.23
CA PHE A 66 18.27 5.45 6.71
C PHE A 66 18.57 6.26 7.96
N GLU A 67 17.95 7.43 8.01
CA GLU A 67 17.95 8.31 9.18
C GLU A 67 17.03 7.77 10.28
N GLU A 68 17.28 8.19 11.52
CA GLU A 68 16.44 7.81 12.66
C GLU A 68 14.96 8.20 12.46
N ALA A 69 14.69 9.35 11.83
CA ALA A 69 13.34 9.83 11.55
C ALA A 69 12.67 9.18 10.33
N ASP A 70 13.40 8.42 9.51
CA ASP A 70 12.81 7.74 8.35
C ASP A 70 11.86 6.63 8.78
N ILE A 71 10.83 6.40 7.98
CA ILE A 71 9.86 5.33 8.19
C ILE A 71 9.92 4.41 6.99
N VAL A 72 10.15 3.11 7.23
CA VAL A 72 10.19 2.10 6.16
C VAL A 72 9.06 1.11 6.39
N VAL A 73 8.19 0.96 5.39
CA VAL A 73 7.05 0.06 5.43
C VAL A 73 7.21 -0.98 4.32
N GLY A 74 7.34 -2.24 4.73
CA GLY A 74 7.36 -3.37 3.80
C GLY A 74 5.95 -3.83 3.44
N LEU A 75 5.63 -3.83 2.15
CA LEU A 75 4.34 -4.22 1.59
C LEU A 75 4.55 -5.44 0.68
N SER A 76 4.47 -6.64 1.27
CA SER A 76 4.49 -7.87 0.47
C SER A 76 3.10 -8.14 -0.09
N LEU A 77 3.01 -8.30 -1.40
CA LEU A 77 1.73 -8.56 -2.10
C LEU A 77 1.39 -10.05 -2.14
N GLN A 78 2.03 -10.85 -1.28
CA GLN A 78 1.68 -12.24 -1.09
C GLN A 78 0.23 -12.34 -0.57
N SER A 79 -0.60 -13.11 -1.28
CA SER A 79 -2.03 -13.26 -0.96
C SER A 79 -2.85 -11.96 -1.03
N TYR A 80 -2.39 -10.98 -1.81
CA TYR A 80 -3.14 -9.76 -2.12
C TYR A 80 -4.50 -10.07 -2.74
N ASN A 81 -5.58 -9.46 -2.24
CA ASN A 81 -6.91 -9.62 -2.83
C ASN A 81 -7.08 -8.73 -4.08
N TRP A 82 -6.55 -9.20 -5.20
CA TRP A 82 -6.56 -8.49 -6.47
C TRP A 82 -7.98 -8.23 -6.98
N GLN A 83 -8.92 -9.12 -6.67
CA GLN A 83 -10.32 -8.99 -7.05
C GLN A 83 -11.00 -7.82 -6.33
N ALA A 84 -10.72 -7.63 -5.04
CA ALA A 84 -11.20 -6.47 -4.30
C ALA A 84 -10.59 -5.16 -4.82
N HIS A 85 -9.31 -5.18 -5.18
CA HIS A 85 -8.66 -3.99 -5.78
C HIS A 85 -9.23 -3.63 -7.14
N GLN A 86 -9.63 -4.63 -7.95
CA GLN A 86 -10.35 -4.40 -9.20
C GLN A 86 -11.70 -3.71 -9.03
N LEU A 87 -12.33 -3.79 -7.86
CA LEU A 87 -13.57 -3.04 -7.61
C LEU A 87 -13.31 -1.52 -7.56
N LEU A 88 -12.11 -1.12 -7.15
CA LEU A 88 -11.68 0.27 -6.94
C LEU A 88 -11.23 0.97 -8.23
N ILE A 89 -11.36 0.34 -9.40
CA ILE A 89 -10.96 0.96 -10.66
C ILE A 89 -11.94 2.05 -11.08
N ASP A 90 -11.39 3.13 -11.61
CA ASP A 90 -12.18 4.10 -12.37
C ASP A 90 -12.29 3.64 -13.83
N SER A 91 -13.43 3.03 -14.18
CA SER A 91 -13.68 2.51 -15.53
C SER A 91 -13.84 3.61 -16.59
N GLN A 92 -13.86 4.90 -16.20
CA GLN A 92 -13.87 6.01 -17.15
C GLN A 92 -12.47 6.41 -17.62
N LYS A 93 -11.42 5.87 -16.99
CA LYS A 93 -10.02 6.10 -17.35
C LYS A 93 -9.50 4.95 -18.22
N GLU A 94 -8.54 5.22 -19.09
CA GLU A 94 -7.90 4.24 -19.96
C GLU A 94 -6.38 4.23 -19.74
N GLY A 95 -5.65 3.31 -20.40
CA GLY A 95 -4.18 3.34 -20.44
C GLY A 95 -3.47 3.10 -19.10
N GLY A 96 -4.01 2.23 -18.23
CA GLY A 96 -3.40 1.91 -16.94
C GLY A 96 -3.67 2.92 -15.82
N PHE A 97 -4.33 4.05 -16.12
CA PHE A 97 -4.76 5.02 -15.12
C PHE A 97 -5.96 4.56 -14.27
N GLN A 98 -6.61 3.47 -14.69
CA GLN A 98 -7.76 2.86 -14.02
C GLN A 98 -7.46 2.49 -12.56
N HIS A 99 -6.24 2.00 -12.29
CA HIS A 99 -5.78 1.61 -10.96
C HIS A 99 -4.97 2.68 -10.26
N ARG A 100 -4.73 3.83 -10.90
CA ARG A 100 -3.90 4.89 -10.29
C ARG A 100 -4.53 5.39 -8.99
N ASP A 101 -5.82 5.70 -9.00
CA ASP A 101 -6.47 6.30 -7.83
C ASP A 101 -6.64 5.29 -6.69
N SER A 102 -6.82 4.01 -7.01
CA SER A 102 -6.85 2.95 -5.99
C SER A 102 -5.47 2.73 -5.36
N TRP A 103 -4.38 2.83 -6.13
CA TRP A 103 -3.03 2.83 -5.55
C TRP A 103 -2.75 4.09 -4.74
N ARG A 104 -3.15 5.28 -5.20
CA ARG A 104 -3.04 6.52 -4.41
C ARG A 104 -3.74 6.37 -3.06
N PHE A 105 -4.92 5.75 -3.05
CA PHE A 105 -5.64 5.44 -1.81
C PHE A 105 -4.85 4.53 -0.88
N VAL A 106 -4.32 3.42 -1.39
CA VAL A 106 -3.47 2.47 -0.64
C VAL A 106 -2.23 3.17 -0.07
N LEU A 107 -1.49 3.91 -0.89
CA LEU A 107 -0.29 4.64 -0.49
C LEU A 107 -0.60 5.67 0.60
N SER A 108 -1.73 6.38 0.46
CA SER A 108 -2.14 7.40 1.43
C SER A 108 -2.47 6.79 2.79
N ILE A 109 -3.23 5.70 2.83
CA ILE A 109 -3.61 5.03 4.07
C ILE A 109 -2.37 4.47 4.77
N GLU A 110 -1.50 3.77 4.04
CA GLU A 110 -0.27 3.24 4.61
C GLU A 110 0.64 4.35 5.15
N SER A 111 0.71 5.48 4.45
CA SER A 111 1.51 6.63 4.91
C SER A 111 0.93 7.25 6.19
N ILE A 112 -0.40 7.43 6.26
CA ILE A 112 -1.08 7.94 7.47
C ILE A 112 -0.84 6.99 8.65
N ARG A 113 -1.04 5.68 8.44
CA ARG A 113 -0.77 4.66 9.45
C ARG A 113 0.66 4.74 9.95
N ALA A 114 1.61 4.70 9.03
CA ALA A 114 3.02 4.64 9.36
C ALA A 114 3.48 5.89 10.13
N VAL A 115 3.08 7.09 9.71
CA VAL A 115 3.48 8.33 10.39
C VAL A 115 2.81 8.49 11.75
N VAL A 116 1.52 8.15 11.87
CA VAL A 116 0.80 8.24 13.14
C VAL A 116 1.40 7.28 14.16
N THR A 117 1.65 6.02 13.77
CA THR A 117 2.32 5.04 14.63
C THR A 117 3.72 5.52 15.02
N HIS A 118 4.52 6.01 14.07
CA HIS A 118 5.87 6.51 14.36
C HIS A 118 5.89 7.68 15.36
N LEU A 119 4.97 8.64 15.20
CA LEU A 119 4.86 9.77 16.12
C LEU A 119 4.37 9.33 17.50
N GLN A 120 3.42 8.38 17.57
CA GLN A 120 2.93 7.81 18.83
C GLN A 120 4.04 7.06 19.59
N ASP A 121 4.77 6.16 18.92
CA ASP A 121 5.83 5.35 19.52
C ASP A 121 6.98 6.19 20.07
N ARG A 122 7.18 7.39 19.50
CA ARG A 122 8.21 8.35 19.93
C ARG A 122 7.66 9.45 20.87
N GLU A 123 6.40 9.33 21.28
CA GLU A 123 5.71 10.31 22.13
C GLU A 123 5.75 11.74 21.56
N LEU A 124 5.78 11.86 20.23
CA LEU A 124 5.79 13.12 19.51
C LEU A 124 4.35 13.62 19.26
N LYS A 125 4.20 14.95 19.17
CA LYS A 125 2.90 15.56 18.88
C LYS A 125 2.44 15.19 17.47
N ILE A 126 1.27 14.57 17.37
CA ILE A 126 0.61 14.28 16.09
C ILE A 126 -0.11 15.55 15.60
N PRO A 127 0.15 16.02 14.37
CA PRO A 127 -0.61 17.11 13.75
C PRO A 127 -2.12 16.85 13.74
N LYS A 128 -2.91 17.92 13.84
CA LYS A 128 -4.36 17.82 14.03
C LYS A 128 -5.04 17.11 12.86
N ASN A 129 -4.66 17.43 11.62
CA ASN A 129 -5.29 16.81 10.47
C ASN A 129 -4.85 15.35 10.28
N LEU A 130 -3.61 15.01 10.62
CA LEU A 130 -3.16 13.61 10.67
C LEU A 130 -3.93 12.80 11.72
N SER A 131 -4.15 13.35 12.91
CA SER A 131 -4.96 12.70 13.94
C SER A 131 -6.42 12.51 13.49
N LYS A 132 -7.01 13.51 12.82
CA LYS A 132 -8.36 13.40 12.24
C LYS A 132 -8.42 12.34 11.13
N ALA A 133 -7.40 12.29 10.27
CA ALA A 133 -7.28 11.27 9.22
C ALA A 133 -7.25 9.86 9.82
N ALA A 134 -6.42 9.63 10.84
CA ALA A 134 -6.39 8.36 11.56
C ALA A 134 -7.77 7.98 12.11
N GLN A 135 -8.46 8.89 12.81
CA GLN A 135 -9.79 8.62 13.38
C GLN A 135 -10.84 8.27 12.31
N VAL A 136 -10.82 8.94 11.16
CA VAL A 136 -11.73 8.62 10.04
C VAL A 136 -11.45 7.22 9.51
N LEU A 137 -10.17 6.86 9.32
CA LEU A 137 -9.79 5.52 8.88
C LEU A 137 -10.16 4.45 9.92
N GLU A 138 -9.95 4.73 11.21
CA GLU A 138 -10.36 3.82 12.29
C GLU A 138 -11.87 3.58 12.31
N SER A 139 -12.67 4.62 12.08
CA SER A 139 -14.13 4.52 11.97
C SER A 139 -14.55 3.67 10.76
N LEU A 140 -13.98 3.96 9.58
CA LEU A 140 -14.29 3.28 8.33
C LEU A 140 -13.96 1.79 8.37
N PHE A 141 -12.85 1.43 9.02
CA PHE A 141 -12.31 0.07 8.99
C PHE A 141 -12.38 -0.64 10.35
N SER A 142 -12.99 -0.01 11.36
CA SER A 142 -13.21 -0.54 12.73
C SER A 142 -11.99 -1.26 13.31
N LYS A 143 -10.80 -0.68 13.08
CA LYS A 143 -9.50 -1.17 13.55
C LYS A 143 -8.58 0.03 13.80
N PRO A 144 -7.72 -0.02 14.83
CA PRO A 144 -6.65 0.98 14.98
C PRO A 144 -5.80 1.00 13.71
N VAL A 145 -5.60 2.20 13.17
CA VAL A 145 -5.27 2.53 11.77
C VAL A 145 -4.98 1.31 10.84
N PRO A 146 -5.92 0.95 9.95
CA PRO A 146 -5.89 -0.30 9.17
C PRO A 146 -4.72 -0.36 8.19
N SER A 147 -4.22 -1.57 7.92
CA SER A 147 -3.31 -1.79 6.79
C SER A 147 -4.07 -1.95 5.48
N TRP A 148 -3.38 -1.81 4.35
CA TRP A 148 -3.96 -1.96 3.01
C TRP A 148 -4.57 -3.34 2.78
N THR A 149 -4.06 -4.38 3.43
CA THR A 149 -4.64 -5.73 3.42
C THR A 149 -6.00 -5.77 4.09
N ASP A 150 -6.23 -4.96 5.14
CA ASP A 150 -7.53 -4.82 5.79
C ASP A 150 -8.54 -4.08 4.90
N LEU A 151 -8.05 -3.18 4.03
CA LEU A 151 -8.89 -2.40 3.12
C LEU A 151 -9.59 -3.28 2.09
N LEU A 152 -8.91 -4.31 1.58
CA LEU A 152 -9.36 -5.13 0.46
C LEU A 152 -10.18 -6.36 0.90
N GLY A 153 -10.60 -6.37 2.16
CA GLY A 153 -11.49 -7.38 2.72
C GLY A 153 -12.95 -6.94 2.68
N GLU A 154 -13.72 -7.46 3.63
CA GLU A 154 -15.17 -7.26 3.69
C GLU A 154 -15.57 -5.79 3.89
N LYS A 155 -14.68 -4.89 4.33
CA LYS A 155 -15.07 -3.51 4.72
C LYS A 155 -15.13 -2.49 3.59
N LEU A 156 -14.85 -2.89 2.34
CA LEU A 156 -14.96 -1.97 1.19
C LEU A 156 -16.35 -1.37 1.02
N TYR A 157 -17.42 -2.07 1.41
CA TYR A 157 -18.78 -1.54 1.30
C TYR A 157 -19.03 -0.31 2.19
N ASN A 158 -18.26 -0.13 3.27
CA ASN A 158 -18.37 1.08 4.10
C ASN A 158 -18.04 2.33 3.28
N LEU A 159 -17.20 2.22 2.24
CA LEU A 159 -16.88 3.34 1.36
C LEU A 159 -18.05 3.73 0.44
N ALA A 160 -18.94 2.79 0.13
CA ALA A 160 -20.14 3.08 -0.66
C ALA A 160 -21.23 3.78 0.17
N SER A 161 -21.25 3.58 1.48
CA SER A 161 -22.21 4.22 2.41
C SER A 161 -21.66 5.44 3.16
N PHE A 162 -20.36 5.73 3.06
CA PHE A 162 -19.72 6.80 3.80
C PHE A 162 -20.00 8.19 3.22
N GLU A 163 -20.36 9.13 4.10
CA GLU A 163 -20.43 10.56 3.80
C GLU A 163 -19.17 11.26 4.34
N LEU A 164 -18.45 11.94 3.45
CA LEU A 164 -17.22 12.65 3.83
C LEU A 164 -17.52 13.88 4.69
N PRO A 165 -16.84 14.07 5.83
CA PRO A 165 -17.03 15.26 6.66
C PRO A 165 -16.43 16.50 5.99
N GLY A 166 -17.28 17.39 5.46
CA GLY A 166 -16.90 18.73 4.97
C GLY A 166 -17.04 18.99 3.47
N LEU A 167 -17.64 18.07 2.71
CA LEU A 167 -18.20 18.36 1.38
C LEU A 167 -19.71 18.55 1.54
N ASP A 168 -20.24 19.64 0.99
CA ASP A 168 -21.67 19.96 1.04
C ASP A 168 -22.51 18.73 0.72
N ALA A 169 -23.34 18.34 1.68
CA ALA A 169 -24.31 17.27 1.56
C ALA A 169 -25.41 17.71 0.60
N SER A 170 -25.16 17.67 -0.71
CA SER A 170 -26.21 17.46 -1.68
C SER A 170 -26.61 15.98 -1.59
N THR A 171 -27.56 15.76 -0.70
CA THR A 171 -28.28 14.50 -0.48
C THR A 171 -28.88 14.00 -1.78
N ASP A 172 -28.13 13.16 -2.47
CA ASP A 172 -28.62 11.99 -3.22
C ASP A 172 -27.79 10.77 -2.77
N GLY A 173 -27.55 10.69 -1.46
CA GLY A 173 -27.13 9.45 -0.82
C GLY A 173 -28.26 8.46 -1.00
N ILE A 174 -27.99 7.37 -1.73
CA ILE A 174 -28.92 6.24 -1.84
C ILE A 174 -29.31 5.86 -0.40
N SER A 175 -30.56 6.13 -0.03
CA SER A 175 -31.15 5.53 1.16
C SER A 175 -31.31 4.05 0.86
N ALA A 176 -30.21 3.31 0.96
CA ALA A 176 -30.23 1.86 0.91
C ALA A 176 -30.91 1.43 2.21
N THR A 177 -32.22 1.23 2.10
CA THR A 177 -33.11 0.56 3.05
C THR A 177 -32.36 -0.49 3.87
N GLY A 178 -31.93 -0.14 5.10
CA GLY A 178 -31.69 -1.00 6.27
C GLY A 178 -30.96 -2.34 6.11
N GLY A 179 -30.37 -2.65 4.95
CA GLY A 179 -29.76 -3.92 4.60
C GLY A 179 -28.27 -3.74 4.40
N ALA A 180 -27.48 -4.65 4.98
CA ALA A 180 -26.04 -4.65 4.79
C ALA A 180 -25.70 -4.77 3.30
N ILE A 181 -24.92 -3.83 2.77
CA ILE A 181 -24.39 -3.88 1.40
C ILE A 181 -23.32 -4.97 1.37
N SER A 182 -23.46 -5.96 0.49
CA SER A 182 -22.48 -7.05 0.32
C SER A 182 -21.41 -6.73 -0.74
N PHE A 183 -20.37 -7.55 -0.81
CA PHE A 183 -19.35 -7.43 -1.86
C PHE A 183 -19.93 -7.75 -3.25
N GLU A 184 -20.85 -8.71 -3.32
CA GLU A 184 -21.60 -9.08 -4.51
C GLU A 184 -22.44 -7.89 -5.02
N ASP A 185 -23.09 -7.15 -4.11
CA ASP A 185 -23.84 -5.95 -4.47
C ASP A 185 -22.97 -4.88 -5.14
N LEU A 186 -21.75 -4.66 -4.64
CA LEU A 186 -20.81 -3.70 -5.23
C LEU A 186 -20.35 -4.12 -6.64
N LYS A 187 -20.23 -5.44 -6.86
CA LYS A 187 -19.82 -6.00 -8.14
C LYS A 187 -20.93 -5.88 -9.19
N GLU A 188 -22.18 -6.07 -8.78
CA GLU A 188 -23.33 -6.10 -9.70
C GLU A 188 -23.96 -4.72 -9.95
N LYS A 189 -23.97 -3.83 -8.95
CA LYS A 189 -24.65 -2.53 -9.04
C LYS A 189 -23.70 -1.42 -9.46
N ARG A 190 -23.82 -1.02 -10.73
CA ARG A 190 -23.01 0.07 -11.33
C ARG A 190 -23.08 1.38 -10.55
N ASP A 191 -24.25 1.74 -10.02
CA ASP A 191 -24.43 3.00 -9.28
C ASP A 191 -23.66 3.01 -7.95
N LEU A 192 -23.70 1.89 -7.20
CA LEU A 192 -22.93 1.75 -5.96
C LEU A 192 -21.42 1.82 -6.22
N ARG A 193 -20.94 1.18 -7.29
CA ARG A 193 -19.53 1.26 -7.69
C ARG A 193 -19.10 2.69 -8.04
N THR A 194 -19.96 3.42 -8.73
CA THR A 194 -19.70 4.82 -9.11
C THR A 194 -19.60 5.72 -7.89
N ILE A 195 -20.54 5.58 -6.93
CA ILE A 195 -20.51 6.31 -5.66
C ILE A 195 -19.26 5.95 -4.85
N MET A 196 -18.95 4.67 -4.73
CA MET A 196 -17.75 4.19 -4.03
C MET A 196 -16.47 4.79 -4.63
N ASN A 197 -16.32 4.77 -5.96
CA ASN A 197 -15.17 5.35 -6.64
C ASN A 197 -15.04 6.86 -6.41
N ARG A 198 -16.16 7.59 -6.43
CA ARG A 198 -16.20 9.02 -6.10
C ARG A 198 -15.74 9.26 -4.66
N ASN A 199 -16.25 8.48 -3.71
CA ASN A 199 -15.91 8.59 -2.30
C ASN A 199 -14.44 8.25 -2.05
N ILE A 200 -13.90 7.21 -2.68
CA ILE A 200 -12.48 6.87 -2.63
C ILE A 200 -11.63 8.02 -3.14
N SER A 201 -11.97 8.59 -4.30
CA SER A 201 -11.21 9.70 -4.89
C SER A 201 -11.20 10.92 -3.97
N ALA A 202 -12.36 11.31 -3.45
CA ALA A 202 -12.48 12.44 -2.54
C ALA A 202 -11.78 12.20 -1.19
N LEU A 203 -11.90 10.99 -0.62
CA LEU A 203 -11.18 10.59 0.59
C LEU A 203 -9.68 10.60 0.35
N THR A 204 -9.20 10.05 -0.77
CA THR A 204 -7.77 10.02 -1.15
C THR A 204 -7.20 11.42 -1.23
N ASN A 205 -7.85 12.33 -1.94
CA ASN A 205 -7.40 13.73 -2.05
C ASN A 205 -7.33 14.41 -0.67
N TRP A 206 -8.30 14.14 0.21
CA TRP A 206 -8.29 14.67 1.56
C TRP A 206 -7.16 14.08 2.43
N LEU A 207 -6.90 12.77 2.33
CA LEU A 207 -5.78 12.13 3.03
C LEU A 207 -4.44 12.69 2.56
N GLU A 208 -4.25 12.88 1.25
CA GLU A 208 -3.04 13.50 0.68
C GLU A 208 -2.84 14.93 1.18
N LEU A 209 -3.91 15.72 1.36
CA LEU A 209 -3.82 17.03 2.01
C LEU A 209 -3.38 16.92 3.47
N CYS A 210 -3.85 15.91 4.22
CA CYS A 210 -3.42 15.69 5.60
C CYS A 210 -1.94 15.28 5.69
N LEU A 211 -1.45 14.50 4.71
CA LEU A 211 -0.04 14.09 4.63
C LEU A 211 0.93 15.27 4.43
N LYS A 212 0.46 16.42 3.95
CA LYS A 212 1.29 17.64 3.87
C LYS A 212 1.67 18.23 5.23
N GLU A 213 1.03 17.80 6.32
CA GLU A 213 1.40 18.20 7.69
C GLU A 213 2.51 17.35 8.31
N ILE A 214 3.02 16.34 7.58
CA ILE A 214 4.14 15.53 8.07
C ILE A 214 5.36 16.43 8.30
N PRO A 215 6.03 16.32 9.46
CA PRO A 215 7.30 17.02 9.70
C PRO A 215 8.31 16.78 8.57
N SER A 216 8.94 17.85 8.07
CA SER A 216 9.82 17.79 6.89
C SER A 216 11.06 16.91 7.05
N ASN A 217 11.42 16.55 8.29
CA ASN A 217 12.52 15.64 8.60
C ASN A 217 12.12 14.16 8.52
N ILE A 218 10.84 13.84 8.35
CA ILE A 218 10.33 12.47 8.24
C ILE A 218 10.15 12.13 6.78
N ARG A 219 10.85 11.09 6.31
CA ARG A 219 10.64 10.48 4.98
C ARG A 219 9.94 9.14 5.15
N ILE A 220 9.00 8.83 4.26
CA ILE A 220 8.28 7.55 4.26
C ILE A 220 8.67 6.76 3.02
N PHE A 221 9.19 5.56 3.23
CA PHE A 221 9.55 4.60 2.20
C PHE A 221 8.55 3.45 2.21
N LEU A 222 7.69 3.39 1.20
CA LEU A 222 6.78 2.27 0.96
C LEU A 222 7.45 1.30 -0.02
N VAL A 223 7.92 0.15 0.48
CA VAL A 223 8.67 -0.82 -0.32
C VAL A 223 7.75 -1.97 -0.67
N PHE A 224 7.57 -2.26 -1.96
CA PHE A 224 6.71 -3.34 -2.43
C PHE A 224 7.54 -4.58 -2.83
N ASP A 225 7.10 -5.77 -2.43
CA ASP A 225 7.63 -7.04 -2.94
C ASP A 225 6.52 -7.87 -3.58
N ARG A 226 6.93 -8.74 -4.51
CA ARG A 226 6.06 -9.70 -5.21
C ARG A 226 4.92 -9.10 -6.03
N LEU A 227 5.19 -8.00 -6.75
CA LEU A 227 4.26 -7.45 -7.75
C LEU A 227 3.89 -8.46 -8.84
N ASP A 228 4.72 -9.47 -9.07
CA ASP A 228 4.48 -10.57 -10.00
C ASP A 228 3.39 -11.55 -9.54
N GLU A 229 2.96 -11.55 -8.28
CA GLU A 229 1.83 -12.37 -7.80
C GLU A 229 0.49 -11.96 -8.47
N ALA A 230 0.38 -10.74 -8.99
CA ALA A 230 -0.77 -10.36 -9.82
C ALA A 230 -0.84 -11.20 -11.10
N TRP A 231 0.32 -11.62 -11.63
CA TRP A 231 0.50 -12.14 -12.99
C TRP A 231 0.06 -13.60 -13.13
N THR A 232 -1.24 -13.85 -13.04
CA THR A 232 -1.84 -15.16 -13.33
C THR A 232 -2.23 -15.25 -14.81
N THR A 233 -2.17 -16.45 -15.41
CA THR A 233 -2.41 -16.65 -16.85
C THR A 233 -3.80 -16.21 -17.32
N SER A 234 -4.79 -16.20 -16.43
CA SER A 234 -6.15 -15.72 -16.67
C SER A 234 -6.37 -14.22 -16.39
N PHE A 235 -5.32 -13.48 -15.99
CA PHE A 235 -5.42 -12.11 -15.47
C PHE A 235 -4.28 -11.20 -15.97
N ILE A 236 -3.65 -11.55 -17.09
CA ILE A 236 -2.42 -10.89 -17.57
C ILE A 236 -2.66 -9.40 -17.90
N GLU A 237 -3.75 -9.07 -18.60
CA GLU A 237 -4.01 -7.68 -19.00
C GLU A 237 -4.38 -6.82 -17.80
N GLU A 238 -5.13 -7.37 -16.86
CA GLU A 238 -5.47 -6.75 -15.60
C GLU A 238 -4.24 -6.55 -14.70
N SER A 239 -3.30 -7.50 -14.71
CA SER A 239 -2.03 -7.38 -13.98
C SER A 239 -1.19 -6.21 -14.48
N LYS A 240 -1.13 -6.04 -15.80
CA LYS A 240 -0.41 -4.92 -16.42
C LYS A 240 -1.00 -3.58 -15.99
N THR A 241 -2.32 -3.45 -16.01
CA THR A 241 -2.99 -2.18 -15.62
C THR A 241 -2.82 -1.88 -14.13
N ILE A 242 -2.87 -2.90 -13.28
CA ILE A 242 -2.56 -2.78 -11.85
C ILE A 242 -1.14 -2.25 -11.64
N ILE A 243 -0.13 -2.88 -12.26
CA ILE A 243 1.28 -2.49 -12.07
C ILE A 243 1.51 -1.09 -12.65
N SER A 244 0.98 -0.81 -13.85
CA SER A 244 1.07 0.52 -14.46
C SER A 244 0.42 1.60 -13.57
N GLY A 245 -0.71 1.28 -12.94
CA GLY A 245 -1.38 2.16 -12.00
C GLY A 245 -0.52 2.49 -10.79
N LEU A 246 0.24 1.53 -10.26
CA LEU A 246 1.16 1.76 -9.14
C LEU A 246 2.29 2.71 -9.55
N LEU A 247 2.84 2.53 -10.75
CA LEU A 247 3.89 3.42 -11.27
C LEU A 247 3.34 4.84 -11.41
N HIS A 248 2.17 5.03 -12.02
CA HIS A 248 1.54 6.34 -12.13
C HIS A 248 1.18 6.97 -10.78
N ALA A 249 0.77 6.18 -9.80
CA ALA A 249 0.49 6.66 -8.45
C ALA A 249 1.78 7.09 -7.74
N SER A 250 2.88 6.35 -7.95
CA SER A 250 4.20 6.68 -7.41
C SER A 250 4.73 7.98 -8.03
N GLU A 251 4.61 8.15 -9.35
CA GLU A 251 4.96 9.39 -10.04
C GLU A 251 4.12 10.58 -9.53
N HIS A 252 2.83 10.38 -9.30
CA HIS A 252 1.96 11.41 -8.74
C HIS A 252 2.41 11.86 -7.34
N ALA A 253 2.74 10.90 -6.47
CA ALA A 253 3.25 11.18 -5.14
C ALA A 253 4.58 11.95 -5.18
N LEU A 254 5.48 11.58 -6.11
CA LEU A 254 6.76 12.26 -6.31
C LEU A 254 6.62 13.68 -6.89
N ALA A 255 5.60 13.94 -7.70
CA ALA A 255 5.34 15.26 -8.28
C ALA A 255 4.67 16.24 -7.30
N GLY A 256 4.11 15.74 -6.19
CA GLY A 256 3.47 16.52 -5.15
C GLY A 256 4.39 16.97 -4.00
N CYS A 257 5.62 16.47 -3.97
CA CYS A 257 6.72 16.88 -3.07
C CYS A 257 7.55 18.00 -3.71
#